data_AF-A0A2D4XBU5-F1
#
_entry.id   AF-A0A2D4XBU5-F1
#
_cell.length_a   1.000
_cell.length_b   1.000
_cell.length_c   1.000
_cell.angle_alpha   90.00
_cell.angle_beta   90.00
_cell.angle_gamma   90.00
#
_symmetry.space_group_name_H-M   'P 1'
#
loop_
_entity.id
_entity.type
_entity.pdbx_description
1 polymer ?
#
loop_
_entity_poly.entity_id
_entity_poly.type
_entity_poly.pdbx_seq_one_letter_code
_entity_poly.pdbx_strand_id
1 'polypeptide(L)' 'MNLEEKRNLVVSFLRRCVSYANDSIERKTERGEEEEISKWAAYRDFTEHAVMEVSRGDLDAWLEEE' A
#
# COMPACT_ATOMS: atom_id res chain seq x y z
N MET A 1 3.45 -21.65 0.44
CA MET A 1 2.65 -20.78 1.34
C MET A 1 1.20 -21.02 1.04
N ASN A 2 0.36 -21.21 2.05
CA ASN A 2 -1.09 -21.27 1.87
C ASN A 2 -1.66 -19.86 1.54
N LEU A 3 -2.92 -19.78 1.12
CA LEU A 3 -3.54 -18.52 0.70
C LEU A 3 -3.52 -17.45 1.82
N GLU A 4 -3.77 -17.84 3.07
CA GLU A 4 -3.74 -16.94 4.21
C GLU A 4 -2.33 -16.38 4.47
N GLU A 5 -1.30 -17.23 4.38
CA GLU A 5 0.11 -16.82 4.47
C GLU A 5 0.47 -15.84 3.34
N LYS A 6 0.00 -16.10 2.11
CA LYS A 6 0.21 -15.20 0.95
C LYS A 6 -0.45 -13.85 1.18
N ARG A 7 -1.73 -13.81 1.61
CA ARG A 7 -2.42 -12.56 1.97
C ARG A 7 -1.67 -11.80 3.06
N ASN A 8 -1.30 -12.47 4.14
CA ASN A 8 -0.62 -11.84 5.27
C ASN A 8 0.73 -11.24 4.87
N LEU A 9 1.49 -11.92 4.01
CA LEU A 9 2.73 -11.40 3.44
C LEU A 9 2.48 -10.13 2.63
N VAL A 10 1.54 -10.17 1.69
CA VAL A 10 1.23 -9.04 0.80
C VAL A 10 0.67 -7.86 1.58
N VAL A 11 -0.27 -8.08 2.51
CA VAL A 11 -0.81 -7.04 3.41
C VAL A 11 0.32 -6.38 4.22
N SER A 12 1.24 -7.18 4.76
CA SER A 12 2.36 -6.67 5.54
C SER A 12 3.30 -5.81 4.68
N PHE A 13 3.54 -6.21 3.43
CA PHE A 13 4.33 -5.43 2.48
C PHE A 13 3.64 -4.11 2.11
N LEU A 14 2.35 -4.16 1.73
CA LEU A 14 1.58 -2.96 1.35
C LEU A 14 1.45 -1.98 2.52
N ARG A 15 1.32 -2.45 3.77
CA ARG A 15 1.35 -1.57 4.95
C ARG A 15 2.68 -0.84 5.10
N ARG A 16 3.82 -1.47 4.79
CA ARG A 16 5.12 -0.79 4.77
C ARG A 16 5.19 0.26 3.67
N CYS A 17 4.58 0.00 2.50
CA CYS A 17 4.44 0.99 1.43
C CYS A 17 3.63 2.21 1.87
N VAL A 18 2.52 2.01 2.59
CA VAL A 18 1.71 3.10 3.18
C VAL A 18 2.53 3.92 4.17
N SER A 19 3.24 3.27 5.11
CA SER A 19 4.13 3.97 6.04
C SER A 19 5.21 4.79 5.31
N TYR A 20 5.85 4.18 4.31
CA TYR A 20 6.85 4.86 3.50
C TYR A 20 6.30 6.07 2.72
N ALA A 21 5.05 5.98 2.23
CA ALA A 21 4.37 7.08 1.58
C ALA A 21 4.12 8.24 2.56
N ASN A 22 3.66 7.94 3.78
CA ASN A 22 3.47 8.96 4.82
C ASN A 22 4.80 9.66 5.17
N ASP A 23 5.88 8.91 5.39
CA ASP A 23 7.20 9.48 5.66
C ASP A 23 7.69 10.34 4.48
N SER A 24 7.34 9.96 3.25
CA SER A 24 7.67 10.72 2.04
C SER A 24 6.89 12.02 1.96
N ILE A 25 5.59 12.00 2.29
CA ILE A 25 4.74 13.20 2.37
C ILE A 25 5.30 14.17 3.41
N GLU A 26 5.69 13.70 4.59
CA GLU A 26 6.27 14.53 5.65
C GLU A 26 7.51 15.27 5.16
N ARG A 27 8.50 14.53 4.62
CA ARG A 27 9.73 15.14 4.07
C ARG A 27 9.48 16.12 2.92
N LYS A 28 8.49 15.85 2.07
CA LYS A 28 8.12 16.73 0.94
C LYS A 28 7.41 17.99 1.41
N THR A 29 6.60 17.87 2.46
CA THR A 29 5.94 19.00 3.13
C THR A 29 6.98 19.94 3.73
N GLU A 30 7.99 19.41 4.43
CA GLU A 30 9.10 20.21 4.98
C GLU A 30 9.89 20.96 3.90
N ARG A 31 9.95 20.42 2.68
CA ARG A 31 10.66 21.01 1.53
C ARG A 31 9.81 21.95 0.67
N GLY A 32 8.50 22.04 0.94
CA GLY A 32 7.57 22.84 0.13
C GLY A 32 7.30 22.27 -1.27
N GLU A 33 7.43 20.95 -1.47
CA GLU A 33 7.24 20.29 -2.76
C GLU A 33 5.76 19.89 -2.99
N GLU A 34 4.85 20.87 -3.11
CA GLU A 34 3.39 20.65 -3.14
C GLU A 34 2.89 19.69 -4.24
N GLU A 35 3.44 19.78 -5.45
CA GLU A 35 3.05 18.88 -6.55
C GLU A 35 3.32 17.41 -6.20
N GLU A 36 4.44 17.17 -5.53
CA GLU A 36 4.86 15.83 -5.14
C GLU A 36 4.01 15.28 -4.00
N ILE A 37 3.58 16.13 -3.06
CA ILE A 37 2.66 15.74 -1.98
C ILE A 37 1.39 15.12 -2.56
N SER A 38 0.81 15.72 -3.60
CA SER A 38 -0.42 15.20 -4.22
C SER A 38 -0.25 13.80 -4.81
N LYS A 39 0.90 13.54 -5.45
CA LYS A 39 1.24 12.22 -6.03
C LYS A 39 1.44 11.16 -4.94
N TRP A 40 2.17 11.52 -3.88
CA TRP A 40 2.39 10.60 -2.75
C TRP A 40 1.11 10.32 -1.95
N ALA A 41 0.22 11.31 -1.81
CA ALA A 41 -1.09 11.11 -1.20
C ALA A 41 -1.94 10.14 -2.02
N ALA A 42 -2.01 10.31 -3.34
CA ALA A 42 -2.72 9.37 -4.21
C ALA A 42 -2.15 7.95 -4.10
N TYR A 43 -0.82 7.81 -4.16
CA TYR A 43 -0.16 6.51 -3.98
C TYR A 43 -0.52 5.87 -2.63
N ARG A 44 -0.46 6.62 -1.53
CA ARG A 44 -0.85 6.14 -0.19
C ARG A 44 -2.30 5.64 -0.19
N ASP A 45 -3.24 6.45 -0.67
CA ASP A 45 -4.67 6.18 -0.57
C ASP A 45 -5.07 4.94 -1.38
N PHE A 46 -4.55 4.79 -2.61
CA PHE A 46 -4.78 3.58 -3.40
C PHE A 46 -4.07 2.36 -2.81
N THR A 47 -2.91 2.53 -2.17
CA THR A 47 -2.22 1.41 -1.48
C THR A 47 -3.00 0.97 -0.24
N GLU A 48 -3.56 1.90 0.55
CA GLU A 48 -4.47 1.58 1.66
C GLU A 48 -5.71 0.84 1.17
N HIS A 49 -6.27 1.26 0.02
CA HIS A 49 -7.37 0.54 -0.61
C HIS A 49 -6.98 -0.92 -0.95
N ALA A 50 -5.83 -1.11 -1.59
CA ALA A 50 -5.32 -2.44 -1.91
C ALA A 50 -5.06 -3.30 -0.66
N VAL A 51 -4.60 -2.71 0.45
CA VAL A 51 -4.49 -3.42 1.75
C VAL A 51 -5.86 -3.99 2.15
N MET A 52 -6.93 -3.20 2.02
CA MET A 52 -8.28 -3.64 2.36
C MET A 52 -8.74 -4.78 1.45
N GLU A 53 -8.57 -4.65 0.14
CA GLU A 53 -8.96 -5.67 -0.85
C GLU A 53 -8.24 -7.01 -0.61
N VAL A 54 -6.91 -6.99 -0.42
CA VAL A 54 -6.15 -8.22 -0.12
C VAL A 54 -6.54 -8.82 1.23
N SER A 55 -6.74 -7.98 2.26
CA SER A 55 -7.12 -8.49 3.60
C SER A 55 -8.51 -9.13 3.62
N ARG A 56 -9.42 -8.69 2.76
CA ARG A 56 -10.78 -9.24 2.59
C ARG A 56 -10.84 -10.49 1.71
N GLY A 57 -9.78 -10.74 0.95
CA GLY A 57 -9.73 -11.82 -0.05
C GLY A 57 -10.33 -11.42 -1.40
N ASP A 58 -10.63 -10.15 -1.62
CA ASP A 58 -11.18 -9.65 -2.89
C ASP A 58 -10.21 -9.91 -4.07
N LEU A 59 -8.91 -10.05 -3.77
CA LEU A 59 -7.83 -10.31 -4.72
C LEU A 59 -7.21 -11.72 -4.59
N ASP A 60 -7.92 -12.68 -4.01
CA ASP A 60 -7.42 -14.05 -3.85
C ASP A 60 -6.99 -14.71 -5.15
N ALA A 61 -7.75 -14.48 -6.21
CA ALA A 61 -7.48 -15.04 -7.53
C ALA A 61 -6.11 -14.62 -8.09
N TRP A 62 -5.48 -13.58 -7.54
CA TRP A 62 -4.13 -13.14 -7.94
C TRP A 62 -3.02 -13.81 -7.12
N LEU A 63 -3.37 -14.44 -6.00
CA LEU A 63 -2.45 -15.12 -5.08
C LEU A 63 -2.51 -16.65 -5.21
N GLU A 64 -3.62 -17.15 -5.74
CA GLU A 64 -3.73 -18.51 -6.27
C GLU A 64 -2.85 -18.62 -7.53
N GLU A 65 -1.98 -19.62 -7.57
CA GLU A 65 -1.04 -19.81 -8.68
C GLU A 65 -1.77 -20.16 -9.98
N GLU A 66 -1.20 -19.72 -11.10
CA GLU A 66 -1.42 -20.28 -12.44
C GLU A 66 -0.70 -21.62 -12.58
#